data_AF-A0A8H6K194-F1
#
_entry.id   AF-A0A8H6K194-F1
#
_cell.length_a   1.000
_cell.length_b   1.000
_cell.length_c   1.000
_cell.angle_alpha   90.00
_cell.angle_beta   90.00
_cell.angle_gamma   90.00
#
_symmetry.space_group_name_H-M   'P 1'
#
loop_
_entity.id
_entity.type
_entity.pdbx_description
1 polymer ?
#
loop_
_entity_poly.entity_id
_entity_poly.type
_entity_poly.pdbx_seq_one_letter_code
_entity_poly.pdbx_strand_id
1 'polypeptide(L)'
;MPPPPTTEEWERHRTLISEMYARRPLKTVRAHMKEAYGFHATDRMFKGRFKQWGVEKNRRLKHRDSNPDELTSPTSPPLGHQFGPDHHQHINLPPPPPRKNPYTPTRSFTPPDEPVVNDEPMSDVPSATASPEPAHEPPEPSSFTHPGPLTPATTFGELTPPVRHDDDNLSADQTRGEIVRLASEILERWREIKPGDDHVEIYRTLSTKLRYEGQLRSSLVNRQLAEGECKTVAGKIVDDMLQHFHHTLPIGVLSTMNQLTSRSTTQELVNCLVDSSKKTTTAAETEDVVELFGQLARRLHHLLEITNVDESQAGLEDICRRLEDRVEETLGAKSTVGLYLALLLNAKKAKCDHRTDKKLRDKALAMARHVQLHYADEPRLVLDFDRFVVSYLSIVAPAEKEVLDMANSFYERAVRYHDVHVDAAGQAERDGGTSQHARVVYGHSCALLADCLYARDEGKDRESARGLLFQSIYCYANAPWATMANAERQMTKFRSWCEEAGDEERLGLLGSISSLIETNETRKRGEPLMARMAT
;
A
#
# COMPACT_ATOMS: atom_id res chain seq x y z
N MET A 1 -47.80 -10.13 -22.12
CA MET A 1 -47.04 -10.18 -20.85
C MET A 1 -47.84 -11.03 -19.87
N PRO A 2 -47.21 -11.98 -19.15
CA PRO A 2 -47.91 -12.71 -18.09
C PRO A 2 -48.35 -11.74 -16.99
N PRO A 3 -49.47 -12.04 -16.29
CA PRO A 3 -49.97 -11.17 -15.22
C PRO A 3 -48.95 -11.04 -14.08
N PRO A 4 -48.87 -9.87 -13.42
CA PRO A 4 -47.98 -9.70 -12.28
C PRO A 4 -48.42 -10.61 -11.12
N PRO A 5 -47.48 -11.12 -10.30
CA PRO A 5 -47.82 -12.03 -9.21
C PRO A 5 -48.67 -11.36 -8.14
N THR A 6 -49.67 -12.08 -7.67
CA THR A 6 -50.61 -11.65 -6.62
C THR A 6 -49.95 -11.61 -5.25
N THR A 7 -50.53 -10.87 -4.30
CA THR A 7 -49.98 -10.77 -2.94
C THR A 7 -49.92 -12.14 -2.23
N GLU A 8 -50.87 -13.04 -2.50
CA GLU A 8 -50.87 -14.39 -1.94
C GLU A 8 -49.69 -15.24 -2.46
N GLU A 9 -49.36 -15.12 -3.75
CA GLU A 9 -48.20 -15.80 -4.33
C GLU A 9 -46.88 -15.25 -3.78
N TRP A 10 -46.79 -13.94 -3.52
CA TRP A 10 -45.64 -13.34 -2.85
C TRP A 10 -45.43 -13.90 -1.44
N GLU A 11 -46.51 -14.07 -0.67
CA GLU A 11 -46.40 -14.59 0.69
C GLU A 11 -46.07 -16.09 0.70
N ARG A 12 -46.64 -16.86 -0.24
CA ARG A 12 -46.32 -18.29 -0.41
C ARG A 12 -44.83 -18.53 -0.68
N HIS A 13 -44.19 -17.65 -1.46
CA HIS A 13 -42.77 -17.80 -1.83
C HIS A 13 -41.82 -16.94 -0.99
N ARG A 14 -42.32 -16.20 0.01
CA ARG A 14 -41.54 -15.24 0.79
C ARG A 14 -40.27 -15.83 1.40
N THR A 15 -40.40 -16.97 2.08
CA THR A 15 -39.29 -17.63 2.77
C THR A 15 -38.19 -18.04 1.79
N LEU A 16 -38.58 -18.68 0.68
CA LEU A 16 -37.66 -19.13 -0.35
C LEU A 16 -36.93 -17.96 -1.04
N ILE A 17 -37.68 -16.93 -1.45
CA ILE A 17 -37.11 -15.75 -2.12
C ILE A 17 -36.12 -15.05 -1.18
N SER A 18 -36.45 -14.94 0.11
CA SER A 18 -35.60 -14.29 1.11
C SER A 18 -34.30 -15.07 1.38
N GLU A 19 -34.39 -16.41 1.51
CA GLU A 19 -33.21 -17.28 1.68
C GLU A 19 -32.31 -17.24 0.44
N MET A 20 -32.89 -17.32 -0.75
CA MET A 20 -32.14 -17.26 -1.99
C MET A 20 -31.46 -15.90 -2.17
N TYR A 21 -32.13 -14.80 -1.84
CA TYR A 21 -31.57 -13.45 -1.94
C TYR A 21 -30.44 -13.19 -0.93
N ALA A 22 -30.46 -13.87 0.22
CA ALA A 22 -29.36 -13.80 1.17
C ALA A 22 -28.06 -14.43 0.61
N ARG A 23 -28.16 -15.44 -0.27
CA ARG A 23 -27.00 -16.18 -0.80
C ARG A 23 -26.62 -15.82 -2.24
N ARG A 24 -27.55 -15.28 -3.04
CA ARG A 24 -27.39 -15.10 -4.49
C ARG A 24 -27.84 -13.70 -4.93
N PRO A 25 -27.27 -13.13 -6.00
CA PRO A 25 -27.68 -11.83 -6.50
C PRO A 25 -29.11 -11.85 -7.06
N LEU A 26 -29.80 -10.70 -7.01
CA LEU A 26 -31.21 -10.55 -7.41
C LEU A 26 -31.50 -11.08 -8.82
N LYS A 27 -30.58 -10.85 -9.77
CA LYS A 27 -30.73 -11.32 -11.16
C LYS A 27 -30.89 -12.84 -11.23
N THR A 28 -30.15 -13.58 -10.40
CA THR A 28 -30.21 -15.04 -10.29
C THR A 28 -31.46 -15.52 -9.58
N VAL A 29 -31.87 -14.83 -8.50
CA VAL A 29 -33.12 -15.16 -7.78
C VAL A 29 -34.32 -15.00 -8.72
N ARG A 30 -34.38 -13.90 -9.48
CA ARG A 30 -35.44 -13.68 -10.47
C ARG A 30 -35.46 -14.75 -11.56
N ALA A 31 -34.30 -15.08 -12.11
CA ALA A 31 -34.20 -16.13 -13.14
C ALA A 31 -34.71 -17.47 -12.61
N HIS A 32 -34.29 -17.86 -11.41
CA HIS A 32 -34.73 -19.11 -10.77
C HIS A 32 -36.23 -19.11 -10.47
N MET A 33 -36.77 -18.02 -9.91
CA MET A 33 -38.20 -17.90 -9.62
C MET A 33 -39.05 -17.97 -10.90
N LYS A 34 -38.55 -17.39 -12.00
CA LYS A 34 -39.20 -17.47 -13.30
C LYS A 34 -39.19 -18.89 -13.87
N GLU A 35 -38.04 -19.57 -13.82
CA GLU A 35 -37.83 -20.88 -14.44
C GLU A 35 -38.48 -22.02 -13.64
N ALA A 36 -38.31 -22.05 -12.32
CA ALA A 36 -38.76 -23.15 -11.47
C ALA A 36 -40.24 -23.01 -11.03
N TYR A 37 -40.73 -21.77 -10.86
CA TYR A 37 -42.06 -21.51 -10.29
C TYR A 37 -42.97 -20.71 -11.22
N GLY A 38 -42.52 -20.38 -12.44
CA GLY A 38 -43.28 -19.54 -13.36
C GLY A 38 -43.57 -18.14 -12.77
N PHE A 39 -42.74 -17.65 -11.85
CA PHE A 39 -43.00 -16.43 -11.10
C PHE A 39 -42.43 -15.21 -11.82
N HIS A 40 -43.31 -14.44 -12.47
CA HIS A 40 -42.94 -13.35 -13.38
C HIS A 40 -42.98 -11.97 -12.73
N ALA A 41 -41.94 -11.62 -11.97
CA ALA A 41 -41.81 -10.30 -11.33
C ALA A 41 -40.62 -9.47 -11.83
N THR A 42 -40.77 -8.15 -11.82
CA THR A 42 -39.69 -7.20 -12.18
C THR A 42 -38.76 -6.93 -10.99
N ASP A 43 -37.54 -6.47 -11.27
CA ASP A 43 -36.55 -6.14 -10.22
C ASP A 43 -37.08 -5.10 -9.22
N ARG A 44 -37.88 -4.14 -9.71
CA ARG A 44 -38.51 -3.12 -8.88
C ARG A 44 -39.49 -3.73 -7.88
N MET A 45 -40.26 -4.74 -8.29
CA MET A 45 -41.21 -5.43 -7.41
C MET A 45 -40.49 -6.23 -6.33
N PHE A 46 -39.44 -6.98 -6.68
CA PHE A 46 -38.61 -7.69 -5.70
C PHE A 46 -37.98 -6.74 -4.68
N LYS A 47 -37.38 -5.63 -5.13
CA LYS A 47 -36.80 -4.62 -4.23
C LYS A 47 -37.85 -4.01 -3.29
N GLY A 48 -39.06 -3.75 -3.79
CA GLY A 48 -40.18 -3.28 -2.98
C GLY A 48 -40.57 -4.29 -1.89
N ARG A 49 -40.65 -5.58 -2.24
CA ARG A 49 -40.97 -6.65 -1.29
C ARG A 49 -39.86 -6.87 -0.26
N PHE A 50 -38.58 -6.83 -0.65
CA PHE A 50 -37.48 -6.92 0.31
C PHE A 50 -37.49 -5.78 1.32
N LYS A 51 -37.78 -4.56 0.88
CA LYS A 51 -37.95 -3.41 1.78
C LYS A 51 -39.13 -3.62 2.73
N GLN A 52 -40.26 -4.12 2.24
CA GLN A 52 -41.44 -4.42 3.05
C GLN A 52 -41.18 -5.55 4.07
N TRP A 53 -40.41 -6.55 3.69
CA TRP A 53 -40.09 -7.71 4.54
C TRP A 53 -38.91 -7.46 5.50
N GLY A 54 -38.22 -6.31 5.39
CA GLY A 54 -37.02 -6.03 6.17
C GLY A 54 -35.84 -6.96 5.84
N VAL A 55 -35.78 -7.46 4.59
CA VAL A 55 -34.72 -8.35 4.11
C VAL A 55 -33.60 -7.51 3.51
N GLU A 56 -32.61 -7.20 4.34
CA GLU A 56 -31.38 -6.56 3.90
C GLU A 56 -30.34 -7.61 3.49
N LYS A 57 -29.65 -7.33 2.37
CA LYS A 57 -28.53 -8.16 1.92
C LYS A 57 -27.43 -8.04 2.98
N ASN A 58 -27.04 -9.17 3.59
CA ASN A 58 -26.01 -9.30 4.65
C ASN A 58 -26.45 -9.13 6.10
N ARG A 59 -27.73 -9.33 6.46
CA ARG A 59 -28.07 -9.52 7.87
C ARG A 59 -27.65 -10.93 8.32
N ARG A 60 -26.45 -11.03 8.89
CA ARG A 60 -25.90 -12.22 9.55
C ARG A 60 -27.00 -12.86 10.41
N LEU A 61 -27.21 -14.17 10.24
CA LEU A 61 -28.05 -15.00 11.08
C LEU A 61 -27.59 -14.84 12.55
N LYS A 62 -28.23 -13.92 13.27
CA LYS A 62 -28.16 -13.88 14.73
C LYS A 62 -29.01 -15.06 15.19
N HIS A 63 -28.36 -16.15 15.57
CA HIS A 63 -29.02 -17.30 16.17
C HIS A 63 -29.84 -16.79 17.37
N ARG A 64 -31.16 -16.91 17.27
CA ARG A 64 -32.10 -16.52 18.31
C ARG A 64 -32.31 -17.73 19.20
N ASP A 65 -31.44 -17.90 20.19
CA ASP A 65 -31.71 -18.83 21.28
C ASP A 65 -32.96 -18.35 22.00
N SER A 66 -34.01 -19.17 21.90
CA SER A 66 -35.28 -18.97 22.57
C SER A 66 -35.25 -19.89 23.78
N ASN A 67 -35.10 -19.33 24.98
CA ASN A 67 -35.40 -20.04 26.22
C ASN A 67 -36.82 -19.61 26.66
N PRO A 68 -37.78 -20.53 26.82
CA PRO A 68 -39.13 -20.21 27.28
C PRO A 68 -39.28 -20.63 28.74
N ASP A 69 -38.97 -19.75 29.69
CA ASP A 69 -39.57 -19.83 31.03
C ASP A 69 -39.28 -18.54 31.82
N GLU A 70 -40.31 -17.71 31.99
CA GLU A 70 -40.70 -17.14 33.30
C GLU A 70 -41.85 -16.15 33.11
N LEU A 71 -43.06 -16.62 33.44
CA LEU A 71 -44.15 -15.77 33.89
C LEU A 71 -43.89 -15.38 35.35
N THR A 72 -43.94 -14.10 35.68
CA THR A 72 -44.78 -13.52 36.75
C THR A 72 -44.57 -12.00 36.85
N SER A 73 -45.69 -11.27 36.84
CA SER A 73 -45.81 -9.81 37.03
C SER A 73 -45.89 -9.46 38.54
N PRO A 74 -46.27 -8.25 39.04
CA PRO A 74 -46.48 -6.92 38.41
C PRO A 74 -46.05 -5.67 39.27
N THR A 75 -46.26 -4.45 38.72
CA THR A 75 -46.74 -3.21 39.42
C THR A 75 -45.75 -2.13 39.98
N SER A 76 -45.60 -1.03 39.21
CA SER A 76 -45.64 0.43 39.57
C SER A 76 -44.49 1.13 40.34
N PRO A 77 -44.43 2.50 40.38
CA PRO A 77 -44.61 3.55 39.35
C PRO A 77 -43.47 4.63 39.40
N PRO A 78 -43.51 5.75 38.64
CA PRO A 78 -42.33 6.56 38.31
C PRO A 78 -42.09 7.75 39.26
N LEU A 79 -40.82 8.08 39.49
CA LEU A 79 -40.38 9.27 40.21
C LEU A 79 -39.52 10.15 39.28
N GLY A 80 -40.06 11.32 38.96
CA GLY A 80 -39.35 12.36 38.20
C GLY A 80 -38.40 13.17 39.08
N HIS A 81 -37.32 13.65 38.49
CA HIS A 81 -36.47 14.76 38.93
C HIS A 81 -36.00 15.48 37.66
N GLN A 82 -36.60 16.62 37.35
CA GLN A 82 -36.04 17.97 37.56
C GLN A 82 -34.74 18.22 36.79
N PHE A 83 -34.90 18.94 35.67
CA PHE A 83 -33.86 19.65 34.96
C PHE A 83 -33.39 20.84 35.81
N GLY A 84 -32.08 20.95 36.01
CA GLY A 84 -31.37 22.14 36.49
C GLY A 84 -30.11 22.37 35.63
N PRO A 85 -29.70 23.62 35.38
CA PRO A 85 -28.74 23.96 34.33
C PRO A 85 -27.28 24.07 34.82
N ASP A 86 -26.38 24.01 33.85
CA ASP A 86 -25.02 24.58 33.81
C ASP A 86 -23.96 24.11 34.83
N HIS A 87 -23.15 23.17 34.36
CA HIS A 87 -21.73 23.12 34.68
C HIS A 87 -20.92 22.86 33.40
N HIS A 88 -20.33 23.92 32.85
CA HIS A 88 -19.24 23.83 31.89
C HIS A 88 -18.04 23.13 32.55
N GLN A 89 -17.90 21.83 32.33
CA GLN A 89 -16.66 21.12 32.61
C GLN A 89 -15.68 21.42 31.48
N HIS A 90 -14.65 22.20 31.80
CA HIS A 90 -13.41 22.23 31.04
C HIS A 90 -12.88 20.79 30.91
N ILE A 91 -12.80 20.30 29.67
CA ILE A 91 -12.19 19.01 29.35
C ILE A 91 -10.68 19.16 29.54
N ASN A 92 -10.19 18.79 30.73
CA ASN A 92 -8.78 18.50 30.92
C ASN A 92 -8.49 17.13 30.31
N LEU A 93 -7.68 17.11 29.25
CA LEU A 93 -6.99 15.90 28.80
C LEU A 93 -6.29 15.26 30.02
N PRO A 94 -6.37 13.94 30.21
CA PRO A 94 -5.63 13.28 31.28
C PRO A 94 -4.12 13.53 31.09
N PRO A 95 -3.41 14.05 32.11
CA PRO A 95 -1.96 14.15 32.04
C PRO A 95 -1.35 12.74 31.94
N PRO A 96 -0.22 12.58 31.25
CA PRO A 96 0.46 11.29 31.15
C PRO A 96 0.78 10.75 32.56
N PRO A 97 0.72 9.42 32.77
CA PRO A 97 0.96 8.82 34.08
C PRO A 97 2.36 9.22 34.61
N PRO A 98 2.51 9.46 35.92
CA PRO A 98 3.77 9.86 36.50
C PRO A 98 4.85 8.80 36.25
N ARG A 99 5.93 9.22 35.57
CA ARG A 99 7.11 8.42 35.26
C ARG A 99 7.72 7.85 36.55
N LYS A 100 7.51 6.55 36.81
CA LYS A 100 8.40 5.80 37.71
C LYS A 100 9.57 5.33 36.86
N ASN A 101 10.74 5.92 37.11
CA ASN A 101 11.98 5.61 36.43
C ASN A 101 12.68 4.47 37.20
N PRO A 102 12.77 3.21 36.70
CA PRO A 102 13.47 2.15 37.40
C PRO A 102 14.70 1.74 36.57
N TYR A 103 15.66 2.64 36.37
CA TYR A 103 16.98 2.24 35.89
C TYR A 103 18.06 3.06 36.59
N THR A 104 18.57 2.46 37.67
CA THR A 104 19.88 2.79 38.25
C THR A 104 20.89 1.82 37.62
N PRO A 105 21.88 2.28 36.85
CA PRO A 105 22.91 1.38 36.33
C PRO A 105 23.89 1.06 37.46
N THR A 106 23.96 -0.22 37.82
CA THR A 106 24.91 -0.73 38.81
C THR A 106 26.23 -1.03 38.13
N ARG A 107 27.24 -0.24 38.49
CA ARG A 107 28.64 -0.57 38.78
C ARG A 107 29.42 -1.49 37.80
N SER A 108 30.42 -0.85 37.21
CA SER A 108 31.62 -1.32 36.51
C SER A 108 32.38 -2.47 37.18
N PHE A 109 32.80 -3.45 36.37
CA PHE A 109 33.98 -4.30 36.62
C PHE A 109 35.03 -4.00 35.55
N THR A 110 36.21 -3.57 36.00
CA THR A 110 37.47 -3.54 35.25
C THR A 110 38.12 -4.93 35.24
N PRO A 111 38.87 -5.26 34.18
CA PRO A 111 40.05 -6.13 34.29
C PRO A 111 41.34 -5.37 33.92
N PRO A 112 42.52 -5.92 34.28
CA PRO A 112 43.74 -5.15 34.56
C PRO A 112 44.65 -4.93 33.35
N ASP A 113 45.49 -3.91 33.52
CA ASP A 113 46.62 -3.49 32.70
C ASP A 113 47.62 -4.61 32.38
N GLU A 114 48.17 -4.57 31.16
CA GLU A 114 49.57 -4.93 30.85
C GLU A 114 50.00 -4.32 29.49
N PRO A 115 51.31 -4.19 29.18
CA PRO A 115 51.92 -2.88 29.05
C PRO A 115 52.26 -2.45 27.62
N VAL A 116 52.39 -1.13 27.47
CA VAL A 116 52.90 -0.40 26.31
C VAL A 116 54.38 -0.70 26.10
N VAL A 117 54.74 -1.13 24.89
CA VAL A 117 56.10 -1.01 24.34
C VAL A 117 55.97 -0.29 23.00
N ASN A 118 56.55 0.91 22.96
CA ASN A 118 56.72 1.76 21.78
C ASN A 118 58.12 1.53 21.16
N ASP A 119 58.24 1.98 19.91
CA ASP A 119 59.44 2.30 19.13
C ASP A 119 60.16 1.08 18.51
N GLU A 120 60.58 1.03 17.23
CA GLU A 120 60.82 2.05 16.21
C GLU A 120 61.05 1.36 14.81
N PRO A 121 61.60 1.96 13.72
CA PRO A 121 61.03 1.88 12.37
C PRO A 121 61.97 1.27 11.29
N MET A 122 61.54 1.41 10.02
CA MET A 122 62.33 1.34 8.78
C MET A 122 62.81 -0.02 8.24
N SER A 123 62.32 -0.37 7.05
CA SER A 123 63.19 -0.69 5.91
C SER A 123 62.43 -0.75 4.57
N ASP A 124 62.83 0.16 3.68
CA ASP A 124 62.75 0.05 2.23
C ASP A 124 63.53 -1.17 1.72
N VAL A 125 63.04 -1.87 0.67
CA VAL A 125 63.85 -2.35 -0.49
C VAL A 125 62.91 -2.83 -1.64
N PRO A 126 63.36 -3.10 -2.91
CA PRO A 126 63.23 -2.15 -4.03
C PRO A 126 62.54 -2.73 -5.29
N SER A 127 62.40 -1.85 -6.28
CA SER A 127 62.04 -2.11 -7.69
C SER A 127 63.00 -3.00 -8.49
N ALA A 128 62.41 -3.54 -9.56
CA ALA A 128 62.93 -3.77 -10.92
C ALA A 128 63.18 -5.24 -11.31
N THR A 129 62.55 -5.68 -12.41
CA THR A 129 63.22 -6.22 -13.63
C THR A 129 62.21 -6.25 -14.78
N ALA A 130 62.71 -5.97 -15.98
CA ALA A 130 62.03 -5.65 -17.22
C ALA A 130 61.79 -6.84 -18.16
N SER A 131 60.83 -6.66 -19.10
CA SER A 131 60.76 -7.13 -20.51
C SER A 131 60.74 -8.65 -20.81
N PRO A 132 60.37 -9.12 -22.04
CA PRO A 132 60.07 -8.39 -23.28
C PRO A 132 58.78 -8.80 -24.06
N GLU A 133 58.44 -7.93 -25.00
CA GLU A 133 57.68 -8.09 -26.25
C GLU A 133 58.15 -9.30 -27.09
N PRO A 134 57.30 -9.89 -27.98
CA PRO A 134 57.53 -9.63 -29.40
C PRO A 134 56.29 -9.68 -30.35
N ALA A 135 56.36 -8.82 -31.36
CA ALA A 135 56.24 -9.11 -32.81
C ALA A 135 54.89 -9.42 -33.49
N HIS A 136 54.60 -8.52 -34.45
CA HIS A 136 54.22 -8.76 -35.85
C HIS A 136 52.88 -9.45 -36.18
N GLU A 137 51.92 -8.65 -36.64
CA GLU A 137 50.92 -9.08 -37.64
C GLU A 137 51.18 -8.37 -39.00
N PRO A 138 51.09 -9.10 -40.13
CA PRO A 138 51.39 -8.59 -41.46
C PRO A 138 50.18 -7.90 -42.12
N PRO A 139 50.40 -6.95 -43.06
CA PRO A 139 49.36 -6.41 -43.91
C PRO A 139 49.19 -7.27 -45.18
N GLU A 140 47.99 -7.34 -45.75
CA GLU A 140 47.70 -7.47 -47.19
C GLU A 140 46.20 -7.81 -47.42
N PRO A 141 45.63 -7.67 -48.64
CA PRO A 141 45.90 -6.68 -49.67
C PRO A 141 44.61 -6.04 -50.24
N SER A 142 44.75 -4.78 -50.67
CA SER A 142 43.88 -4.17 -51.66
C SER A 142 43.94 -4.93 -52.99
N SER A 143 42.79 -5.26 -53.59
CA SER A 143 42.72 -5.61 -55.01
C SER A 143 41.40 -5.25 -55.68
N PHE A 144 41.55 -4.44 -56.73
CA PHE A 144 40.87 -4.46 -58.02
C PHE A 144 39.38 -4.08 -58.16
N THR A 145 39.22 -2.83 -58.62
CA THR A 145 38.27 -2.37 -59.64
C THR A 145 38.20 -3.26 -60.89
N HIS A 146 36.99 -3.65 -61.29
CA HIS A 146 36.56 -3.72 -62.69
C HIS A 146 35.05 -3.39 -62.81
N PRO A 147 34.63 -2.65 -63.86
CA PRO A 147 33.23 -2.31 -64.09
C PRO A 147 32.53 -3.41 -64.91
N GLY A 148 31.43 -3.94 -64.40
CA GLY A 148 30.52 -4.87 -65.07
C GLY A 148 29.13 -4.25 -65.26
N PRO A 149 28.33 -4.72 -66.23
CA PRO A 149 27.37 -3.90 -66.97
C PRO A 149 26.07 -3.60 -66.22
N LEU A 150 25.54 -2.42 -66.52
CA LEU A 150 24.23 -1.91 -66.12
C LEU A 150 23.11 -2.90 -66.49
N THR A 151 22.54 -3.57 -65.49
CA THR A 151 21.20 -4.17 -65.60
C THR A 151 20.13 -3.09 -65.40
N PRO A 152 19.08 -3.06 -66.22
CA PRO A 152 18.07 -2.00 -66.18
C PRO A 152 17.23 -2.05 -64.89
N ALA A 153 17.07 -0.88 -64.28
CA ALA A 153 16.24 -0.62 -63.12
C ALA A 153 14.76 -0.89 -63.44
N THR A 154 14.24 -2.06 -63.02
CA THR A 154 12.79 -2.30 -62.92
C THR A 154 12.49 -3.30 -61.81
N THR A 155 12.49 -2.83 -60.56
CA THR A 155 11.67 -3.46 -59.53
C THR A 155 11.19 -2.35 -58.61
N PHE A 156 9.90 -2.02 -58.76
CA PHE A 156 9.14 -1.30 -57.75
C PHE A 156 9.42 -1.98 -56.42
N GLY A 157 10.06 -1.27 -55.48
CA GLY A 157 10.26 -1.77 -54.13
C GLY A 157 8.90 -1.97 -53.49
N GLU A 158 8.40 -3.20 -53.51
CA GLU A 158 7.41 -3.63 -52.54
C GLU A 158 8.05 -3.38 -51.18
N LEU A 159 7.57 -2.34 -50.50
CA LEU A 159 7.86 -2.12 -49.09
C LEU A 159 7.52 -3.43 -48.40
N THR A 160 8.54 -4.19 -48.00
CA THR A 160 8.36 -5.33 -47.09
C THR A 160 7.49 -4.79 -45.96
N PRO A 161 6.28 -5.32 -45.74
CA PRO A 161 5.41 -4.81 -44.70
C PRO A 161 6.23 -4.75 -43.42
N PRO A 162 6.16 -3.64 -42.65
CA PRO A 162 6.98 -3.46 -41.46
C PRO A 162 6.87 -4.76 -40.67
N VAL A 163 8.03 -5.36 -40.35
CA VAL A 163 8.11 -6.61 -39.59
C VAL A 163 7.25 -6.39 -38.36
N ARG A 164 6.02 -6.92 -38.38
CA ARG A 164 5.15 -6.87 -37.23
C ARG A 164 5.88 -7.66 -36.19
N HIS A 165 6.24 -7.02 -35.09
CA HIS A 165 6.80 -7.74 -33.96
C HIS A 165 5.83 -8.88 -33.65
N ASP A 166 6.34 -10.10 -33.45
CA ASP A 166 5.51 -11.29 -33.13
C ASP A 166 4.55 -11.04 -31.95
N ASP A 167 4.83 -9.98 -31.20
CA ASP A 167 4.04 -9.34 -30.17
C ASP A 167 2.58 -9.02 -30.55
N ASP A 168 2.29 -8.67 -31.80
CA ASP A 168 0.97 -8.17 -32.22
C ASP A 168 -0.10 -9.27 -32.31
N ASN A 169 0.30 -10.55 -32.28
CA ASN A 169 -0.61 -11.68 -32.51
C ASN A 169 -1.08 -12.37 -31.22
N LEU A 170 -0.67 -11.89 -30.05
CA LEU A 170 -1.07 -12.49 -28.77
C LEU A 170 -2.51 -12.11 -28.42
N SER A 171 -3.33 -13.13 -28.10
CA SER A 171 -4.63 -12.93 -27.47
C SER A 171 -4.48 -12.33 -26.07
N ALA A 172 -5.55 -11.72 -25.53
CA ALA A 172 -5.51 -11.12 -24.20
C ALA A 172 -5.05 -12.11 -23.09
N ASP A 173 -5.41 -13.39 -23.18
CA ASP A 173 -4.97 -14.39 -22.19
C ASP A 173 -3.49 -14.76 -22.34
N GLN A 174 -3.00 -14.89 -23.58
CA GLN A 174 -1.59 -15.10 -23.85
C GLN A 174 -0.75 -13.90 -23.38
N THR A 175 -1.22 -12.67 -23.64
CA THR A 175 -0.57 -11.44 -23.18
C THR A 175 -0.49 -11.40 -21.65
N ARG A 176 -1.56 -11.77 -20.93
CA ARG A 176 -1.52 -11.90 -19.46
C ARG A 176 -0.52 -12.95 -19.00
N GLY A 177 -0.47 -14.10 -19.67
CA GLY A 177 0.52 -15.15 -19.41
C GLY A 177 1.96 -14.66 -19.55
N GLU A 178 2.26 -13.93 -20.62
CA GLU A 178 3.58 -13.34 -20.85
C GLU A 178 3.94 -12.27 -19.82
N ILE A 179 2.98 -11.41 -19.42
CA ILE A 179 3.21 -10.43 -18.34
C ILE A 179 3.61 -11.14 -17.04
N VAL A 180 2.91 -12.21 -16.67
CA VAL A 180 3.23 -13.00 -15.46
C VAL A 180 4.59 -13.67 -15.62
N ARG A 181 4.90 -14.24 -16.78
CA ARG A 181 6.18 -14.89 -17.07
C ARG A 181 7.34 -13.90 -16.91
N LEU A 182 7.27 -12.75 -17.57
CA LEU A 182 8.30 -11.70 -17.53
C LEU A 182 8.51 -11.16 -16.10
N ALA A 183 7.43 -10.84 -15.39
CA ALA A 183 7.53 -10.37 -14.01
C ALA A 183 8.11 -11.45 -13.06
N SER A 184 7.79 -12.73 -13.30
CA SER A 184 8.37 -13.86 -12.54
C SER A 184 9.85 -14.04 -12.85
N GLU A 185 10.26 -13.93 -14.12
CA GLU A 185 11.66 -14.03 -14.54
C GLU A 185 12.52 -12.92 -13.90
N ILE A 186 12.02 -11.68 -13.86
CA ILE A 186 12.69 -10.58 -13.16
C ILE A 186 12.81 -10.89 -11.66
N LEU A 187 11.79 -11.49 -11.05
CA LEU A 187 11.81 -11.88 -9.63
C LEU A 187 12.77 -13.05 -9.36
N GLU A 188 12.89 -14.01 -10.27
CA GLU A 188 13.78 -15.16 -10.13
C GLU A 188 15.24 -14.75 -10.18
N ARG A 189 15.61 -13.78 -11.03
CA ARG A 189 16.97 -13.21 -11.04
C ARG A 189 17.35 -12.57 -9.71
N TRP A 190 16.38 -12.08 -8.97
CA TRP A 190 16.61 -11.58 -7.62
C TRP A 190 16.91 -12.71 -6.62
N ARG A 191 16.31 -13.90 -6.80
CA ARG A 191 16.58 -15.07 -5.94
C ARG A 191 18.04 -15.54 -6.08
N GLU A 192 18.60 -15.43 -7.27
CA GLU A 192 20.00 -15.82 -7.55
C GLU A 192 21.01 -14.90 -6.83
N ILE A 193 20.61 -13.65 -6.57
CA ILE A 193 21.32 -12.73 -5.69
C ILE A 193 21.07 -13.19 -4.26
N LYS A 194 21.72 -14.29 -3.87
CA LYS A 194 21.65 -14.96 -2.56
C LYS A 194 21.47 -13.92 -1.46
N PRO A 195 20.25 -13.69 -0.98
CA PRO A 195 20.16 -13.11 0.33
C PRO A 195 20.74 -14.19 1.24
N GLY A 196 21.59 -13.81 2.20
CA GLY A 196 21.77 -14.71 3.33
C GLY A 196 20.40 -15.06 3.93
N ASP A 197 20.37 -15.95 4.91
CA ASP A 197 19.15 -16.21 5.71
C ASP A 197 18.57 -14.91 6.36
N ASP A 198 19.27 -13.78 6.23
CA ASP A 198 18.84 -12.45 6.65
C ASP A 198 17.87 -11.78 5.65
N HIS A 199 16.61 -12.24 5.69
CA HIS A 199 15.48 -11.62 5.00
C HIS A 199 15.26 -10.13 5.36
N VAL A 200 15.90 -9.62 6.40
CA VAL A 200 15.75 -8.26 6.88
C VAL A 200 16.64 -7.28 6.13
N GLU A 201 17.86 -7.63 5.76
CA GLU A 201 18.70 -6.75 4.91
C GLU A 201 18.04 -6.51 3.55
N ILE A 202 17.35 -7.53 3.04
CA ILE A 202 16.51 -7.37 1.86
C ILE A 202 15.37 -6.41 2.13
N TYR A 203 14.67 -6.55 3.26
CA TYR A 203 13.57 -5.65 3.58
C TYR A 203 14.06 -4.20 3.72
N ARG A 204 15.25 -3.95 4.30
CA ARG A 204 15.88 -2.61 4.34
C ARG A 204 16.17 -2.07 2.93
N THR A 205 16.68 -2.93 2.06
CA THR A 205 16.91 -2.59 0.65
C THR A 205 15.59 -2.24 -0.03
N LEU A 206 14.54 -3.03 0.20
CA LEU A 206 13.21 -2.79 -0.35
C LEU A 206 12.55 -1.54 0.20
N SER A 207 12.61 -1.27 1.49
CA SER A 207 12.02 -0.06 2.07
C SER A 207 12.65 1.19 1.48
N THR A 208 13.96 1.14 1.20
CA THR A 208 14.70 2.24 0.57
C THR A 208 14.43 2.33 -0.93
N LYS A 209 14.44 1.21 -1.65
CA LYS A 209 14.32 1.18 -3.13
C LYS A 209 12.88 1.27 -3.61
N LEU A 210 11.91 0.72 -2.87
CA LEU A 210 10.48 0.84 -3.17
C LEU A 210 9.87 2.16 -2.69
N ARG A 211 10.68 3.10 -2.16
CA ARG A 211 10.21 4.47 -1.91
C ARG A 211 9.56 5.07 -3.15
N TYR A 212 10.05 4.73 -4.34
CA TYR A 212 9.54 5.22 -5.60
C TYR A 212 8.20 4.58 -5.98
N GLU A 213 7.96 3.30 -5.64
CA GLU A 213 6.62 2.70 -5.72
C GLU A 213 5.64 3.45 -4.82
N GLY A 214 6.06 3.75 -3.59
CA GLY A 214 5.25 4.53 -2.65
C GLY A 214 4.90 5.90 -3.22
N GLN A 215 5.86 6.58 -3.86
CA GLN A 215 5.66 7.86 -4.53
C GLN A 215 4.74 7.75 -5.75
N LEU A 216 4.90 6.72 -6.57
CA LEU A 216 4.07 6.45 -7.74
C LEU A 216 2.62 6.23 -7.30
N ARG A 217 2.40 5.33 -6.34
CA ARG A 217 1.08 5.05 -5.78
C ARG A 217 0.49 6.27 -5.09
N SER A 218 1.26 7.03 -4.32
CA SER A 218 0.75 8.25 -3.68
C SER A 218 0.35 9.30 -4.72
N SER A 219 1.10 9.42 -5.81
CA SER A 219 0.83 10.41 -6.86
C SER A 219 -0.30 10.02 -7.79
N LEU A 220 -0.46 8.73 -8.09
CA LEU A 220 -1.43 8.27 -9.10
C LEU A 220 -2.70 7.66 -8.51
N VAL A 221 -2.61 6.97 -7.37
CA VAL A 221 -3.76 6.28 -6.75
C VAL A 221 -4.44 7.19 -5.73
N ASN A 222 -3.66 7.90 -4.91
CA ASN A 222 -4.24 8.71 -3.84
C ASN A 222 -4.61 10.13 -4.27
N ARG A 223 -4.00 10.65 -5.35
CA ARG A 223 -4.25 12.01 -5.86
C ARG A 223 -5.03 11.94 -7.17
N GLN A 224 -6.11 12.72 -7.24
CA GLN A 224 -6.77 12.99 -8.51
C GLN A 224 -5.93 14.01 -9.27
N LEU A 225 -5.03 13.53 -10.13
CA LEU A 225 -4.26 14.40 -11.01
C LEU A 225 -5.16 14.95 -12.12
N ALA A 226 -4.96 16.22 -12.47
CA ALA A 226 -5.61 16.81 -13.63
C ALA A 226 -5.12 16.13 -14.93
N GLU A 227 -5.95 16.17 -15.97
CA GLU A 227 -5.55 15.69 -17.30
C GLU A 227 -4.30 16.45 -17.77
N GLY A 228 -3.25 15.71 -18.15
CA GLY A 228 -1.94 16.25 -18.55
C GLY A 228 -0.88 16.29 -17.45
N GLU A 229 -1.24 16.49 -16.18
CA GLU A 229 -0.27 16.43 -15.07
C GLU A 229 0.28 15.01 -14.87
N CYS A 230 -0.58 14.01 -15.10
CA CYS A 230 -0.24 12.61 -14.97
C CYS A 230 1.02 12.23 -15.77
N LYS A 231 1.14 12.69 -17.02
CA LYS A 231 2.28 12.39 -17.87
C LYS A 231 3.59 12.90 -17.28
N THR A 232 3.61 14.17 -16.88
CA THR A 232 4.82 14.81 -16.34
C THR A 232 5.22 14.22 -15.00
N VAL A 233 4.25 13.99 -14.11
CA VAL A 233 4.50 13.43 -12.77
C VAL A 233 4.89 11.95 -12.86
N ALA A 234 4.13 11.14 -13.60
CA ALA A 234 4.43 9.71 -13.78
C ALA A 234 5.76 9.52 -14.51
N GLY A 235 6.01 10.27 -15.59
CA GLY A 235 7.26 10.19 -16.35
C GLY A 235 8.49 10.43 -15.47
N LYS A 236 8.47 11.49 -14.66
CA LYS A 236 9.57 11.77 -13.72
C LYS A 236 9.77 10.65 -12.69
N ILE A 237 8.67 10.17 -12.09
CA ILE A 237 8.76 9.09 -11.09
C ILE A 237 9.27 7.80 -11.72
N VAL A 238 8.82 7.48 -12.94
CA VAL A 238 9.26 6.30 -13.69
C VAL A 238 10.74 6.41 -14.08
N ASP A 239 11.20 7.58 -14.53
CA ASP A 239 12.62 7.84 -14.81
C ASP A 239 13.48 7.61 -13.55
N ASP A 240 13.07 8.17 -12.41
CA ASP A 240 13.74 7.98 -11.12
C ASP A 240 13.74 6.50 -10.69
N MET A 241 12.63 5.78 -10.92
CA MET A 241 12.49 4.35 -10.65
C MET A 241 13.44 3.49 -11.48
N LEU A 242 13.56 3.76 -12.79
CA LEU A 242 14.44 3.02 -13.69
C LEU A 242 15.92 3.33 -13.43
N GLN A 243 16.24 4.57 -13.07
CA GLN A 243 17.60 4.93 -12.64
C GLN A 243 18.03 4.17 -11.37
N HIS A 244 17.08 3.85 -10.49
CA HIS A 244 17.31 3.12 -9.25
C HIS A 244 16.65 1.74 -9.27
N PHE A 245 16.68 1.09 -10.43
CA PHE A 245 15.93 -0.13 -10.69
C PHE A 245 16.15 -1.19 -9.59
N HIS A 246 15.06 -1.88 -9.24
CA HIS A 246 15.07 -3.00 -8.31
C HIS A 246 14.22 -4.13 -8.88
N HIS A 247 14.63 -5.38 -8.69
CA HIS A 247 13.95 -6.55 -9.26
C HIS A 247 12.49 -6.74 -8.80
N THR A 248 12.09 -6.12 -7.68
CA THR A 248 10.68 -6.16 -7.21
C THR A 248 9.82 -5.02 -7.76
N LEU A 249 10.41 -4.08 -8.50
CA LEU A 249 9.72 -2.94 -9.12
C LEU A 249 8.52 -3.35 -9.99
N PRO A 250 8.59 -4.42 -10.84
CA PRO A 250 7.45 -4.88 -11.61
C PRO A 250 6.18 -5.10 -10.78
N ILE A 251 6.33 -5.73 -9.61
CA ILE A 251 5.21 -6.05 -8.73
C ILE A 251 4.58 -4.78 -8.17
N GLY A 252 5.40 -3.80 -7.78
CA GLY A 252 4.94 -2.48 -7.33
C GLY A 252 4.16 -1.72 -8.42
N VAL A 253 4.67 -1.74 -9.65
CA VAL A 253 4.01 -1.13 -10.82
C VAL A 253 2.67 -1.80 -11.11
N LEU A 254 2.64 -3.13 -11.20
CA LEU A 254 1.43 -3.91 -11.47
C LEU A 254 0.38 -3.72 -10.36
N SER A 255 0.80 -3.73 -9.09
CA SER A 255 -0.06 -3.42 -7.94
C SER A 255 -0.64 -2.00 -8.03
N THR A 256 0.17 -1.02 -8.44
CA THR A 256 -0.28 0.37 -8.62
C THR A 256 -1.30 0.46 -9.74
N MET A 257 -1.01 -0.11 -10.92
CA MET A 257 -1.92 -0.15 -12.05
C MET A 257 -3.26 -0.80 -11.71
N ASN A 258 -3.23 -1.93 -10.99
CA ASN A 258 -4.44 -2.63 -10.56
C ASN A 258 -5.32 -1.78 -9.62
N GLN A 259 -4.74 -0.82 -8.89
CA GLN A 259 -5.47 0.11 -8.02
C GLN A 259 -6.00 1.35 -8.76
N LEU A 260 -5.55 1.62 -9.98
CA LEU A 260 -6.06 2.74 -10.77
C LEU A 260 -7.49 2.43 -11.24
N THR A 261 -8.36 3.43 -11.11
CA THR A 261 -9.75 3.36 -11.59
C THR A 261 -9.90 3.97 -12.98
N SER A 262 -8.96 4.82 -13.38
CA SER A 262 -8.98 5.52 -14.67
C SER A 262 -8.13 4.78 -15.71
N ARG A 263 -8.74 4.39 -16.83
CA ARG A 263 -8.03 3.81 -17.97
C ARG A 263 -7.03 4.79 -18.59
N SER A 264 -7.36 6.08 -18.66
CA SER A 264 -6.45 7.08 -19.24
C SER A 264 -5.18 7.25 -18.41
N THR A 265 -5.31 7.30 -17.08
CA THR A 265 -4.16 7.33 -16.15
C THR A 265 -3.32 6.06 -16.25
N THR A 266 -3.98 4.89 -16.37
CA THR A 266 -3.29 3.61 -16.53
C THR A 266 -2.52 3.55 -17.86
N GLN A 267 -3.12 4.02 -18.95
CA GLN A 267 -2.47 4.10 -20.26
C GLN A 267 -1.27 5.06 -20.23
N GLU A 268 -1.42 6.24 -19.63
CA GLU A 268 -0.33 7.22 -19.55
C GLU A 268 0.86 6.69 -18.75
N LEU A 269 0.60 5.98 -17.64
CA LEU A 269 1.65 5.30 -16.89
C LEU A 269 2.38 4.27 -17.75
N VAL A 270 1.66 3.45 -18.52
CA VAL A 270 2.27 2.46 -19.41
C VAL A 270 3.09 3.13 -20.53
N ASN A 271 2.60 4.23 -21.10
CA ASN A 271 3.35 4.99 -22.09
C ASN A 271 4.66 5.53 -21.50
N CYS A 272 4.63 6.07 -20.27
CA CYS A 272 5.82 6.49 -19.56
C CYS A 272 6.79 5.32 -19.33
N LEU A 273 6.30 4.14 -18.93
CA LEU A 273 7.13 2.94 -18.75
C LEU A 273 7.84 2.54 -20.05
N VAL A 274 7.12 2.53 -21.19
CA VAL A 274 7.68 2.20 -22.51
C VAL A 274 8.69 3.26 -22.98
N ASP A 275 8.40 4.53 -22.78
CA ASP A 275 9.27 5.62 -23.21
C ASP A 275 10.55 5.68 -22.36
N SER A 276 10.43 5.53 -21.04
CA SER A 276 11.57 5.56 -20.13
C SER A 276 12.44 4.32 -20.25
N SER A 277 11.87 3.13 -20.51
CA SER A 277 12.66 1.92 -20.74
C SER A 277 13.58 2.04 -21.97
N LYS A 278 13.19 2.80 -23.00
CA LYS A 278 14.02 3.07 -24.19
C LYS A 278 15.18 4.03 -23.92
N LYS A 279 14.98 4.97 -22.98
CA LYS A 279 15.98 6.01 -22.65
C LYS A 279 17.02 5.54 -21.65
N THR A 280 16.70 4.50 -20.87
CA THR A 280 17.52 4.11 -19.74
C THR A 280 18.78 3.40 -20.24
N THR A 281 19.93 4.07 -20.14
CA THR A 281 21.25 3.44 -20.27
C THR A 281 21.67 2.97 -18.88
N THR A 282 21.61 1.66 -18.62
CA THR A 282 22.03 1.10 -17.32
C THR A 282 23.44 0.52 -17.35
N ALA A 283 24.02 0.32 -16.17
CA ALA A 283 25.24 -0.47 -16.03
C ALA A 283 25.03 -1.89 -16.59
N ALA A 284 26.09 -2.48 -17.15
CA ALA A 284 26.06 -3.78 -17.81
C ALA A 284 25.43 -4.90 -16.97
N GLU A 285 25.59 -4.87 -15.65
CA GLU A 285 25.05 -5.87 -14.71
C GLU A 285 23.51 -5.87 -14.62
N THR A 286 22.84 -4.81 -15.09
CA THR A 286 21.38 -4.65 -15.02
C THR A 286 20.71 -4.58 -16.39
N GLU A 287 21.50 -4.60 -17.47
CA GLU A 287 21.02 -4.40 -18.84
C GLU A 287 19.94 -5.42 -19.22
N ASP A 288 20.19 -6.71 -18.95
CA ASP A 288 19.23 -7.76 -19.28
C ASP A 288 17.91 -7.63 -18.49
N VAL A 289 17.97 -7.16 -17.24
CA VAL A 289 16.77 -7.02 -16.38
C VAL A 289 15.93 -5.82 -16.81
N VAL A 290 16.58 -4.75 -17.24
CA VAL A 290 15.93 -3.56 -17.79
C VAL A 290 15.29 -3.88 -19.14
N GLU A 291 15.91 -4.73 -19.96
CA GLU A 291 15.29 -5.20 -21.20
C GLU A 291 14.05 -6.07 -20.92
N LEU A 292 14.11 -6.99 -19.96
CA LEU A 292 12.92 -7.74 -19.51
C LEU A 292 11.81 -6.79 -19.02
N PHE A 293 12.17 -5.72 -18.31
CA PHE A 293 11.21 -4.70 -17.88
C PHE A 293 10.62 -3.92 -19.06
N GLY A 294 11.43 -3.60 -20.07
CA GLY A 294 10.98 -3.00 -21.31
C GLY A 294 9.98 -3.89 -22.06
N GLN A 295 10.24 -5.20 -22.12
CA GLN A 295 9.30 -6.18 -22.67
C GLN A 295 8.00 -6.21 -21.86
N LEU A 296 8.09 -6.22 -20.52
CA LEU A 296 6.92 -6.17 -19.65
C LEU A 296 6.05 -4.93 -19.92
N ALA A 297 6.67 -3.75 -20.06
CA ALA A 297 5.96 -2.51 -20.36
C ALA A 297 5.26 -2.57 -21.72
N ARG A 298 5.91 -3.11 -22.75
CA ARG A 298 5.30 -3.33 -24.08
C ARG A 298 4.12 -4.29 -24.03
N ARG A 299 4.22 -5.38 -23.26
CA ARG A 299 3.11 -6.33 -23.06
C ARG A 299 1.92 -5.69 -22.33
N LEU A 300 2.19 -4.84 -21.34
CA LEU A 300 1.14 -4.08 -20.66
C LEU A 300 0.45 -3.10 -21.64
N HIS A 301 1.21 -2.45 -22.51
CA HIS A 301 0.66 -1.58 -23.54
C HIS A 301 -0.28 -2.33 -24.48
N HIS A 302 0.21 -3.46 -25.04
CA HIS A 302 -0.58 -4.33 -25.91
C HIS A 302 -1.86 -4.82 -25.22
N LEU A 303 -1.78 -5.24 -23.95
CA LEU A 303 -2.95 -5.66 -23.19
C LEU A 303 -4.01 -4.55 -23.11
N LEU A 304 -3.59 -3.30 -22.84
CA LEU A 304 -4.50 -2.16 -22.75
C LEU A 304 -5.09 -1.77 -24.12
N GLU A 305 -4.40 -2.03 -25.23
CA GLU A 305 -4.89 -1.77 -26.59
C GLU A 305 -5.96 -2.77 -27.02
N ILE A 306 -5.76 -4.06 -26.71
CA ILE A 306 -6.64 -5.14 -27.20
C ILE A 306 -7.84 -5.42 -26.27
N THR A 307 -7.94 -4.76 -25.12
CA THR A 307 -9.03 -4.97 -24.15
C THR A 307 -9.86 -3.70 -23.93
N ASN A 308 -11.10 -3.85 -23.48
CA ASN A 308 -11.88 -2.71 -22.96
C ASN A 308 -11.52 -2.41 -21.49
N VAL A 309 -12.14 -1.38 -20.89
CA VAL A 309 -11.84 -0.94 -19.50
C VAL A 309 -12.09 -2.05 -18.48
N ASP A 310 -13.20 -2.77 -18.61
CA ASP A 310 -13.59 -3.80 -17.63
C ASP A 310 -12.70 -5.04 -17.80
N GLU A 311 -12.40 -5.41 -19.04
CA GLU A 311 -11.52 -6.53 -19.38
C GLU A 311 -10.07 -6.28 -18.97
N SER A 312 -9.55 -5.06 -19.17
CA SER A 312 -8.19 -4.71 -18.74
C SER A 312 -8.07 -4.77 -17.23
N GLN A 313 -9.08 -4.29 -16.51
CA GLN A 313 -9.10 -4.28 -15.07
C GLN A 313 -9.23 -5.69 -14.46
N ALA A 314 -10.08 -6.54 -15.03
CA ALA A 314 -10.15 -7.96 -14.68
C ALA A 314 -8.85 -8.69 -15.03
N GLY A 315 -8.21 -8.32 -16.14
CA GLY A 315 -6.93 -8.87 -16.56
C GLY A 315 -5.78 -8.53 -15.61
N LEU A 316 -5.69 -7.27 -15.15
CA LEU A 316 -4.70 -6.84 -14.15
C LEU A 316 -4.91 -7.53 -12.80
N GLU A 317 -6.16 -7.76 -12.40
CA GLU A 317 -6.47 -8.52 -11.19
C GLU A 317 -6.03 -9.98 -11.31
N ASP A 318 -6.28 -10.63 -12.46
CA ASP A 318 -5.82 -11.99 -12.73
C ASP A 318 -4.29 -12.09 -12.75
N ILE A 319 -3.60 -11.13 -13.37
CA ILE A 319 -2.13 -11.03 -13.34
C ILE A 319 -1.63 -10.94 -11.89
N CYS A 320 -2.20 -10.04 -11.08
CA CYS A 320 -1.78 -9.86 -9.69
C CYS A 320 -1.99 -11.13 -8.86
N ARG A 321 -3.11 -11.85 -9.08
CA ARG A 321 -3.40 -13.13 -8.43
C ARG A 321 -2.39 -14.20 -8.82
N ARG A 322 -2.07 -14.36 -10.10
CA ARG A 322 -1.06 -15.35 -10.55
C ARG A 322 0.33 -15.02 -10.01
N LEU A 323 0.68 -13.73 -9.90
CA LEU A 323 1.95 -13.30 -9.32
C LEU A 323 2.05 -13.53 -7.82
N GLU A 324 0.93 -13.49 -7.08
CA GLU A 324 0.93 -13.81 -5.66
C GLU A 324 1.41 -15.25 -5.40
N ASP A 325 0.89 -16.21 -6.18
CA ASP A 325 1.31 -17.60 -6.11
C ASP A 325 2.81 -17.73 -6.45
N ARG A 326 3.27 -17.04 -7.50
CA ARG A 326 4.70 -17.04 -7.91
C ARG A 326 5.61 -16.42 -6.85
N VAL A 327 5.21 -15.33 -6.22
CA VAL A 327 5.98 -14.69 -5.14
C VAL A 327 6.20 -15.67 -3.98
N GLU A 328 5.16 -16.43 -3.61
CA GLU A 328 5.26 -17.45 -2.57
C GLU A 328 6.16 -18.63 -2.99
N GLU A 329 6.06 -19.08 -4.24
CA GLU A 329 6.92 -20.13 -4.80
C GLU A 329 8.40 -19.73 -4.87
N THR A 330 8.70 -18.54 -5.39
CA THR A 330 10.07 -18.08 -5.64
C THR A 330 10.79 -17.69 -4.35
N LEU A 331 10.11 -17.00 -3.43
CA LEU A 331 10.72 -16.42 -2.23
C LEU A 331 10.50 -17.28 -0.98
N GLY A 332 9.57 -18.21 -1.03
CA GLY A 332 9.21 -19.06 0.09
C GLY A 332 8.16 -18.42 1.02
N ALA A 333 7.38 -19.30 1.68
CA ALA A 333 6.26 -18.90 2.53
C ALA A 333 6.68 -18.07 3.77
N LYS A 334 7.94 -18.17 4.22
CA LYS A 334 8.47 -17.45 5.38
C LYS A 334 9.20 -16.15 5.01
N SER A 335 9.24 -15.77 3.75
CA SER A 335 9.92 -14.55 3.34
C SER A 335 9.13 -13.30 3.76
N THR A 336 9.76 -12.45 4.56
CA THR A 336 9.27 -11.11 4.92
C THR A 336 8.99 -10.27 3.67
N VAL A 337 9.84 -10.41 2.66
CA VAL A 337 9.69 -9.79 1.34
C VAL A 337 8.54 -10.39 0.57
N GLY A 338 8.43 -11.72 0.56
CA GLY A 338 7.32 -12.42 -0.07
C GLY A 338 5.98 -11.96 0.49
N LEU A 339 5.87 -11.80 1.82
CA LEU A 339 4.69 -11.21 2.43
C LEU A 339 4.47 -9.77 1.99
N TYR A 340 5.51 -8.94 1.98
CA TYR A 340 5.40 -7.54 1.55
C TYR A 340 4.82 -7.43 0.13
N LEU A 341 5.36 -8.21 -0.81
CA LEU A 341 4.91 -8.24 -2.20
C LEU A 341 3.48 -8.80 -2.33
N ALA A 342 3.13 -9.85 -1.58
CA ALA A 342 1.78 -10.40 -1.55
C ALA A 342 0.75 -9.37 -1.03
N LEU A 343 1.11 -8.60 0.00
CA LEU A 343 0.28 -7.51 0.52
C LEU A 343 0.10 -6.38 -0.50
N LEU A 344 1.15 -6.03 -1.26
CA LEU A 344 1.02 -5.08 -2.38
C LEU A 344 0.07 -5.59 -3.46
N LEU A 345 0.21 -6.84 -3.90
CA LEU A 345 -0.65 -7.43 -4.93
C LEU A 345 -2.13 -7.50 -4.50
N ASN A 346 -2.39 -7.62 -3.20
CA ASN A 346 -3.75 -7.67 -2.63
C ASN A 346 -4.31 -6.31 -2.19
N ALA A 347 -3.57 -5.21 -2.35
CA ALA A 347 -3.97 -3.89 -1.86
C ALA A 347 -5.33 -3.41 -2.43
N LYS A 348 -5.63 -3.73 -3.70
CA LYS A 348 -6.93 -3.42 -4.31
C LYS A 348 -8.07 -4.22 -3.69
N LYS A 349 -7.92 -5.55 -3.56
CA LYS A 349 -8.94 -6.43 -2.96
C LYS A 349 -9.26 -5.98 -1.53
N ALA A 350 -8.22 -5.59 -0.79
CA ALA A 350 -8.37 -5.03 0.55
C ALA A 350 -9.21 -3.74 0.54
N LYS A 351 -8.86 -2.76 -0.30
CA LYS A 351 -9.51 -1.43 -0.33
C LYS A 351 -10.92 -1.44 -0.92
N CYS A 352 -11.13 -2.16 -2.02
CA CYS A 352 -12.38 -2.09 -2.78
C CYS A 352 -13.44 -3.05 -2.23
N ASP A 353 -13.06 -4.28 -1.93
CA ASP A 353 -14.03 -5.32 -1.58
C ASP A 353 -14.18 -5.52 -0.07
N HIS A 354 -13.31 -4.91 0.74
CA HIS A 354 -13.17 -5.18 2.18
C HIS A 354 -13.15 -6.69 2.46
N ARG A 355 -12.65 -7.48 1.51
CA ARG A 355 -12.59 -8.94 1.59
C ARG A 355 -11.34 -9.32 2.34
N THR A 356 -11.55 -9.87 3.52
CA THR A 356 -10.49 -10.43 4.34
C THR A 356 -10.02 -11.75 3.73
N ASP A 357 -8.83 -11.75 3.15
CA ASP A 357 -8.13 -13.01 2.89
C ASP A 357 -7.57 -13.52 4.22
N LYS A 358 -8.25 -14.52 4.79
CA LYS A 358 -7.86 -15.09 6.08
C LYS A 358 -6.43 -15.65 6.06
N LYS A 359 -6.01 -16.31 4.96
CA LYS A 359 -4.67 -16.89 4.83
C LYS A 359 -3.62 -15.78 4.87
N LEU A 360 -3.81 -14.73 4.08
CA LEU A 360 -2.88 -13.61 4.00
C LEU A 360 -2.84 -12.80 5.30
N ARG A 361 -4.00 -12.60 5.95
CA ARG A 361 -4.11 -11.96 7.26
C ARG A 361 -3.36 -12.72 8.34
N ASP A 362 -3.61 -14.02 8.48
CA ASP A 362 -2.97 -14.87 9.48
C ASP A 362 -1.45 -14.93 9.25
N LYS A 363 -1.02 -14.97 7.97
CA LYS A 363 0.40 -14.87 7.57
C LYS A 363 1.01 -13.52 7.96
N ALA A 364 0.29 -12.41 7.78
CA ALA A 364 0.76 -11.08 8.13
C ALA A 364 0.96 -10.91 9.65
N LEU A 365 0.00 -11.40 10.44
CA LEU A 365 0.10 -11.42 11.91
C LEU A 365 1.27 -12.27 12.39
N ALA A 366 1.43 -13.48 11.83
CA ALA A 366 2.53 -14.38 12.18
C ALA A 366 3.90 -13.77 11.85
N MET A 367 4.04 -13.16 10.67
CA MET A 367 5.29 -12.53 10.26
C MET A 367 5.64 -11.32 11.13
N ALA A 368 4.65 -10.50 11.49
CA ALA A 368 4.92 -9.35 12.35
C ALA A 368 5.40 -9.77 13.74
N ARG A 369 4.80 -10.81 14.33
CA ARG A 369 5.29 -11.40 15.58
C ARG A 369 6.72 -11.93 15.44
N HIS A 370 7.04 -12.57 14.31
CA HIS A 370 8.39 -13.04 14.02
C HIS A 370 9.39 -11.88 13.95
N VAL A 371 9.09 -10.83 13.18
CA VAL A 371 9.96 -9.64 13.07
C VAL A 371 10.16 -8.98 14.43
N GLN A 372 9.08 -8.81 15.21
CA GLN A 372 9.15 -8.23 16.55
C GLN A 372 10.02 -9.04 17.53
N LEU A 373 9.98 -10.38 17.42
CA LEU A 373 10.73 -11.26 18.33
C LEU A 373 12.22 -11.33 17.96
N HIS A 374 12.52 -11.47 16.68
CA HIS A 374 13.88 -11.75 16.21
C HIS A 374 14.71 -10.50 15.94
N TYR A 375 14.07 -9.34 15.79
CA TYR A 375 14.74 -8.06 15.48
C TYR A 375 14.38 -6.98 16.49
N ALA A 376 14.16 -7.38 17.75
CA ALA A 376 13.77 -6.46 18.84
C ALA A 376 14.83 -5.38 19.14
N ASP A 377 16.09 -5.65 18.79
CA ASP A 377 17.24 -4.74 18.87
C ASP A 377 17.25 -3.68 17.76
N GLU A 378 16.38 -3.81 16.76
CA GLU A 378 16.24 -2.88 15.65
C GLU A 378 14.87 -2.18 15.62
N PRO A 379 14.65 -1.19 16.51
CA PRO A 379 13.34 -0.58 16.68
C PRO A 379 12.79 0.06 15.39
N ARG A 380 13.67 0.66 14.58
CA ARG A 380 13.30 1.28 13.31
C ARG A 380 12.72 0.27 12.32
N LEU A 381 13.39 -0.88 12.16
CA LEU A 381 12.95 -1.95 11.27
C LEU A 381 11.59 -2.51 11.70
N VAL A 382 11.45 -2.83 13.00
CA VAL A 382 10.21 -3.35 13.57
C VAL A 382 9.06 -2.38 13.33
N LEU A 383 9.28 -1.08 13.54
CA LEU A 383 8.28 -0.04 13.31
C LEU A 383 7.88 0.11 11.84
N ASP A 384 8.83 0.08 10.92
CA ASP A 384 8.54 0.16 9.49
C ASP A 384 7.75 -1.07 9.01
N PHE A 385 8.09 -2.26 9.54
CA PHE A 385 7.38 -3.49 9.24
C PHE A 385 5.98 -3.51 9.84
N ASP A 386 5.83 -3.13 11.11
CA ASP A 386 4.54 -3.01 11.79
C ASP A 386 3.64 -2.01 11.06
N ARG A 387 4.17 -0.84 10.70
CA ARG A 387 3.42 0.16 9.93
C ARG A 387 2.83 -0.47 8.68
N PHE A 388 3.61 -1.25 7.94
CA PHE A 388 3.16 -1.88 6.71
C PHE A 388 2.07 -2.93 6.97
N VAL A 389 2.27 -3.84 7.92
CA VAL A 389 1.31 -4.90 8.24
C VAL A 389 0.02 -4.32 8.82
N VAL A 390 0.11 -3.42 9.80
CA VAL A 390 -1.07 -2.78 10.42
C VAL A 390 -1.84 -1.95 9.40
N SER A 391 -1.16 -1.28 8.45
CA SER A 391 -1.83 -0.56 7.36
C SER A 391 -2.71 -1.46 6.49
N TYR A 392 -2.28 -2.70 6.25
CA TYR A 392 -3.10 -3.67 5.53
C TYR A 392 -4.26 -4.17 6.41
N LEU A 393 -3.95 -4.57 7.65
CA LEU A 393 -4.93 -5.15 8.57
C LEU A 393 -6.06 -4.18 8.94
N SER A 394 -5.76 -2.90 9.13
CA SER A 394 -6.76 -1.86 9.42
C SER A 394 -7.72 -1.61 8.24
N ILE A 395 -7.36 -2.03 7.03
CA ILE A 395 -8.27 -1.96 5.88
C ILE A 395 -9.17 -3.20 5.83
N VAL A 396 -8.61 -4.39 6.00
CA VAL A 396 -9.34 -5.65 5.77
C VAL A 396 -10.14 -6.15 6.97
N ALA A 397 -9.76 -5.75 8.18
CA ALA A 397 -10.34 -6.28 9.43
C ALA A 397 -10.19 -5.30 10.62
N PRO A 398 -10.51 -4.00 10.49
CA PRO A 398 -10.22 -3.00 11.53
C PRO A 398 -10.92 -3.26 12.88
N ALA A 399 -12.09 -3.89 12.87
CA ALA A 399 -12.86 -4.18 14.09
C ALA A 399 -12.42 -5.47 14.81
N GLU A 400 -11.51 -6.25 14.23
CA GLU A 400 -11.05 -7.49 14.88
C GLU A 400 -10.12 -7.19 16.06
N LYS A 401 -10.33 -7.92 17.17
CA LYS A 401 -9.55 -7.73 18.39
C LYS A 401 -8.05 -7.89 18.15
N GLU A 402 -7.63 -8.91 17.41
CA GLU A 402 -6.20 -9.16 17.15
C GLU A 402 -5.55 -8.02 16.34
N VAL A 403 -6.31 -7.40 15.42
CA VAL A 403 -5.84 -6.25 14.63
C VAL A 403 -5.73 -5.02 15.51
N LEU A 404 -6.71 -4.77 16.39
CA LEU A 404 -6.65 -3.70 17.37
C LEU A 404 -5.47 -3.86 18.34
N ASP A 405 -5.28 -5.05 18.90
CA ASP A 405 -4.19 -5.37 19.82
C ASP A 405 -2.83 -5.10 19.15
N MET A 406 -2.71 -5.46 17.87
CA MET A 406 -1.52 -5.19 17.06
C MET A 406 -1.33 -3.68 16.79
N ALA A 407 -2.39 -2.96 16.42
CA ALA A 407 -2.34 -1.52 16.20
C ALA A 407 -1.96 -0.76 17.48
N ASN A 408 -2.48 -1.18 18.63
CA ASN A 408 -2.11 -0.62 19.94
C ASN A 408 -0.64 -0.90 20.27
N SER A 409 -0.18 -2.13 20.04
CA SER A 409 1.23 -2.50 20.27
C SER A 409 2.19 -1.70 19.38
N PHE A 410 1.80 -1.46 18.12
CA PHE A 410 2.54 -0.60 17.20
C PHE A 410 2.58 0.86 17.69
N TYR A 411 1.43 1.39 18.11
CA TYR A 411 1.33 2.73 18.71
C TYR A 411 2.24 2.90 19.93
N GLU A 412 2.21 1.96 20.88
CA GLU A 412 3.07 2.02 22.08
C GLU A 412 4.56 1.99 21.74
N ARG A 413 4.98 1.17 20.77
CA ARG A 413 6.37 1.18 20.29
C ARG A 413 6.72 2.51 19.62
N ALA A 414 5.82 3.05 18.81
CA ALA A 414 6.03 4.31 18.11
C ALA A 414 6.13 5.50 19.07
N VAL A 415 5.34 5.52 20.14
CA VAL A 415 5.44 6.50 21.24
C VAL A 415 6.82 6.44 21.89
N ARG A 416 7.26 5.25 22.32
CA ARG A 416 8.59 5.09 22.95
C ARG A 416 9.72 5.55 22.02
N TYR A 417 9.65 5.19 20.75
CA TYR A 417 10.64 5.61 19.76
C TYR A 417 10.60 7.12 19.50
N HIS A 418 9.41 7.72 19.45
CA HIS A 418 9.22 9.16 19.36
C HIS A 418 9.86 9.89 20.55
N ASP A 419 9.55 9.48 21.79
CA ASP A 419 10.05 10.14 23.00
C ASP A 419 11.59 10.11 23.06
N VAL A 420 12.21 8.98 22.69
CA VAL A 420 13.68 8.85 22.66
C VAL A 420 14.33 9.78 21.63
N HIS A 421 13.70 9.95 20.46
CA HIS A 421 14.32 10.64 19.32
C HIS A 421 13.82 12.07 19.08
N VAL A 422 12.80 12.53 19.79
CA VAL A 422 12.22 13.87 19.65
C VAL A 422 12.34 14.70 20.93
N ASP A 423 12.16 14.12 22.13
CA ASP A 423 12.19 14.86 23.40
C ASP A 423 13.62 15.07 23.95
N ALA A 424 14.62 14.36 23.43
CA ALA A 424 16.05 14.54 23.78
C ALA A 424 16.66 15.81 23.13
N ALA A 425 15.91 16.92 23.17
CA ALA A 425 16.05 18.16 22.39
C ALA A 425 17.32 19.02 22.67
N GLY A 426 18.44 18.41 23.09
CA GLY A 426 19.77 19.01 23.06
C GLY A 426 20.62 18.60 21.85
N GLN A 427 20.25 17.54 21.12
CA GLN A 427 21.07 16.96 20.04
C GLN A 427 20.35 16.86 18.66
N ALA A 428 19.13 17.39 18.55
CA ALA A 428 18.24 17.21 17.40
C ALA A 428 18.75 17.80 16.07
N GLU A 429 19.74 18.69 16.07
CA GLU A 429 20.28 19.25 14.82
C GLU A 429 21.22 18.30 14.06
N ARG A 430 21.79 17.27 14.70
CA ARG A 430 22.81 16.42 14.05
C ARG A 430 22.24 15.19 13.32
N ASP A 431 21.03 14.74 13.64
CA ASP A 431 20.48 13.49 13.08
C ASP A 431 19.03 13.66 12.59
N GLY A 432 18.83 14.67 11.72
CA GLY A 432 17.51 15.06 11.22
C GLY A 432 16.69 13.93 10.58
N GLY A 433 17.35 12.89 10.06
CA GLY A 433 16.67 11.72 9.47
C GLY A 433 15.93 10.87 10.51
N THR A 434 16.56 10.59 11.66
CA THR A 434 15.99 9.72 12.70
C THR A 434 14.81 10.39 13.42
N SER A 435 14.96 11.66 13.79
CA SER A 435 13.88 12.43 14.43
C SER A 435 12.66 12.58 13.51
N GLN A 436 12.90 12.84 12.21
CA GLN A 436 11.84 12.91 11.23
C GLN A 436 11.13 11.56 11.08
N HIS A 437 11.89 10.46 10.95
CA HIS A 437 11.32 9.11 10.88
C HIS A 437 10.43 8.81 12.09
N ALA A 438 10.88 9.14 13.31
CA ALA A 438 10.13 8.93 14.54
C ALA A 438 8.78 9.67 14.54
N ARG A 439 8.76 10.94 14.11
CA ARG A 439 7.52 11.72 13.96
C ARG A 439 6.56 11.11 12.94
N VAL A 440 7.09 10.64 11.80
CA VAL A 440 6.29 10.02 10.75
C VAL A 440 5.65 8.73 11.24
N VAL A 441 6.42 7.84 11.85
CA VAL A 441 5.93 6.56 12.37
C VAL A 441 4.89 6.79 13.46
N TYR A 442 5.15 7.71 14.39
CA TYR A 442 4.18 8.07 15.43
C TYR A 442 2.85 8.54 14.84
N GLY A 443 2.87 9.50 13.92
CA GLY A 443 1.66 9.96 13.25
C GLY A 443 0.90 8.83 12.54
N HIS A 444 1.60 7.95 11.82
CA HIS A 444 0.98 6.79 11.18
C HIS A 444 0.35 5.83 12.19
N SER A 445 1.03 5.56 13.30
CA SER A 445 0.50 4.69 14.34
C SER A 445 -0.79 5.24 14.96
N CYS A 446 -0.89 6.56 15.15
CA CYS A 446 -2.10 7.21 15.60
C CYS A 446 -3.25 7.03 14.60
N ALA A 447 -3.02 7.29 13.30
CA ALA A 447 -4.06 7.10 12.28
C ALA A 447 -4.56 5.66 12.19
N LEU A 448 -3.65 4.68 12.24
CA LEU A 448 -4.03 3.27 12.12
C LEU A 448 -4.79 2.76 13.35
N LEU A 449 -4.39 3.17 14.56
CA LEU A 449 -5.12 2.84 15.77
C LEU A 449 -6.48 3.54 15.81
N ALA A 450 -6.56 4.80 15.36
CA ALA A 450 -7.82 5.52 15.22
C ALA A 450 -8.81 4.78 14.31
N ASP A 451 -8.34 4.25 13.18
CA ASP A 451 -9.16 3.48 12.24
C ASP A 451 -9.74 2.21 12.87
N CYS A 452 -8.92 1.49 13.65
CA CYS A 452 -9.36 0.29 14.34
C CYS A 452 -10.38 0.59 15.45
N LEU A 453 -10.14 1.63 16.25
CA LEU A 453 -11.06 2.07 17.31
C LEU A 453 -12.39 2.57 16.73
N TYR A 454 -12.36 3.37 15.66
CA TYR A 454 -13.58 3.88 15.04
C TYR A 454 -14.46 2.74 14.50
N ALA A 455 -13.86 1.70 13.93
CA ALA A 455 -14.57 0.57 13.34
C ALA A 455 -15.33 -0.30 14.35
N ARG A 456 -15.03 -0.20 15.65
CA ARG A 456 -15.72 -0.98 16.71
C ARG A 456 -17.09 -0.42 17.06
N ASP A 457 -17.37 0.83 16.69
CA ASP A 457 -18.65 1.48 16.92
C ASP A 457 -19.02 1.63 18.42
N GLU A 458 -18.02 1.71 19.30
CA GLU A 458 -18.22 1.97 20.73
C GLU A 458 -18.01 3.46 21.05
N GLY A 459 -18.89 4.07 21.85
CA GLY A 459 -18.88 5.52 22.06
C GLY A 459 -17.56 6.09 22.62
N LYS A 460 -16.91 5.36 23.54
CA LYS A 460 -15.59 5.74 24.08
C LYS A 460 -14.47 5.57 23.03
N ASP A 461 -14.51 4.48 22.26
CA ASP A 461 -13.52 4.21 21.22
C ASP A 461 -13.56 5.27 20.12
N ARG A 462 -14.76 5.76 19.75
CA ARG A 462 -14.93 6.83 18.77
C ARG A 462 -14.32 8.17 19.22
N GLU A 463 -14.42 8.50 20.50
CA GLU A 463 -13.77 9.69 21.07
C GLU A 463 -12.25 9.58 21.04
N SER A 464 -11.71 8.44 21.48
CA SER A 464 -10.27 8.16 21.38
C SER A 464 -9.77 8.16 19.92
N ALA A 465 -10.56 7.61 18.99
CA ALA A 465 -10.25 7.61 17.57
C ALA A 465 -10.14 9.02 16.98
N ARG A 466 -11.06 9.94 17.33
CA ARG A 466 -10.95 11.35 16.93
C ARG A 466 -9.67 11.98 17.47
N GLY A 467 -9.38 11.82 18.76
CA GLY A 467 -8.15 12.36 19.36
C GLY A 467 -6.87 11.86 18.68
N LEU A 468 -6.80 10.55 18.39
CA LEU A 468 -5.67 9.95 17.68
C LEU A 468 -5.55 10.42 16.22
N LEU A 469 -6.68 10.51 15.49
CA LEU A 469 -6.64 11.00 14.12
C LEU A 469 -6.20 12.47 14.05
N PHE A 470 -6.68 13.30 14.98
CA PHE A 470 -6.19 14.67 15.15
C PHE A 470 -4.68 14.71 15.39
N GLN A 471 -4.18 13.86 16.30
CA GLN A 471 -2.74 13.75 16.58
C GLN A 471 -1.94 13.34 15.34
N SER A 472 -2.45 12.41 14.52
CA SER A 472 -1.83 12.05 13.25
C SER A 472 -1.72 13.24 12.30
N ILE A 473 -2.81 14.00 12.12
CA ILE A 473 -2.84 15.19 11.26
C ILE A 473 -1.88 16.26 11.80
N TYR A 474 -1.82 16.43 13.12
CA TYR A 474 -0.89 17.32 13.78
C TYR A 474 0.56 16.93 13.51
N CYS A 475 0.94 15.66 13.68
CA CYS A 475 2.28 15.16 13.38
C CYS A 475 2.64 15.41 11.91
N TYR A 476 1.70 15.16 10.99
CA TYR A 476 1.87 15.42 9.57
C TYR A 476 2.10 16.92 9.29
N ALA A 477 1.29 17.82 9.85
CA ALA A 477 1.38 19.26 9.61
C ALA A 477 2.71 19.89 10.06
N ASN A 478 3.43 19.22 10.97
CA ASN A 478 4.75 19.64 11.44
C ASN A 478 5.91 19.01 10.64
N ALA A 479 5.63 18.26 9.58
CA ALA A 479 6.63 17.69 8.69
C ALA A 479 7.05 18.68 7.59
N PRO A 480 8.32 18.70 7.17
CA PRO A 480 8.81 19.65 6.16
C PRO A 480 8.27 19.38 4.75
N TRP A 481 7.68 18.21 4.52
CA TRP A 481 7.08 17.78 3.24
C TRP A 481 5.55 17.81 3.28
N ALA A 482 4.96 18.39 4.33
CA ALA A 482 3.53 18.50 4.48
C ALA A 482 2.95 19.44 3.42
N THR A 483 2.10 18.90 2.55
CA THR A 483 1.27 19.67 1.61
C THR A 483 -0.21 19.47 1.91
N MET A 484 -1.05 20.42 1.50
CA MET A 484 -2.49 20.33 1.70
C MET A 484 -3.08 19.14 0.93
N ALA A 485 -2.65 18.93 -0.31
CA ALA A 485 -3.13 17.83 -1.17
C ALA A 485 -2.95 16.44 -0.53
N ASN A 486 -1.87 16.26 0.23
CA ASN A 486 -1.58 14.99 0.92
C ASN A 486 -2.33 14.86 2.27
N ALA A 487 -2.65 15.98 2.93
CA ALA A 487 -3.39 16.00 4.20
C ALA A 487 -4.90 15.86 4.02
N GLU A 488 -5.43 16.32 2.88
CA GLU A 488 -6.85 16.50 2.59
C GLU A 488 -7.68 15.23 2.88
N ARG A 489 -7.17 14.05 2.54
CA ARG A 489 -7.86 12.78 2.80
C ARG A 489 -8.09 12.54 4.29
N GLN A 490 -7.06 12.74 5.12
CA GLN A 490 -7.17 12.54 6.56
C GLN A 490 -8.01 13.65 7.21
N MET A 491 -7.88 14.89 6.74
CA MET A 491 -8.67 16.02 7.23
C MET A 491 -10.15 15.90 6.91
N THR A 492 -10.49 15.44 5.71
CA THR A 492 -11.89 15.16 5.31
C THR A 492 -12.49 14.04 6.15
N LYS A 493 -11.72 12.97 6.36
CA LYS A 493 -12.10 11.87 7.26
C LYS A 493 -12.35 12.36 8.68
N PHE A 494 -11.42 13.13 9.24
CA PHE A 494 -11.53 13.70 10.57
C PHE A 494 -12.73 14.63 10.71
N ARG A 495 -12.95 15.52 9.74
CA ARG A 495 -14.12 16.40 9.69
C ARG A 495 -15.42 15.61 9.76
N SER A 496 -15.56 14.58 8.93
CA SER A 496 -16.74 13.71 8.94
C SER A 496 -16.96 13.05 10.30
N TRP A 497 -15.90 12.59 10.97
CA TRP A 497 -15.99 11.97 12.30
C TRP A 497 -16.37 12.96 13.41
N CYS A 498 -15.91 14.20 13.32
CA CYS A 498 -16.27 15.25 14.26
C CYS A 498 -17.71 15.75 14.04
N GLU A 499 -18.12 15.93 12.78
CA GLU A 499 -19.49 16.30 12.42
C GLU A 499 -20.51 15.25 12.90
N GLU A 500 -20.20 13.96 12.74
CA GLU A 500 -21.03 12.86 13.27
C GLU A 500 -21.22 12.93 14.80
N ALA A 501 -20.22 13.47 15.51
CA ALA A 501 -20.22 13.58 16.97
C ALA A 501 -20.64 14.95 17.52
N GLY A 502 -20.83 15.97 16.67
CA GLY A 502 -21.04 17.35 17.10
C GLY A 502 -19.83 17.99 17.80
N ASP A 503 -18.61 17.57 17.44
CA ASP A 503 -17.35 18.01 18.08
C ASP A 503 -16.82 19.31 17.45
N GLU A 504 -17.47 20.43 17.80
CA GLU A 504 -17.14 21.77 17.28
C GLU A 504 -15.74 22.26 17.68
N GLU A 505 -15.26 21.86 18.86
CA GLU A 505 -13.94 22.24 19.36
C GLU A 505 -12.83 21.74 18.44
N ARG A 506 -12.85 20.44 18.12
CA ARG A 506 -11.85 19.84 17.23
C ARG A 506 -11.99 20.31 15.78
N LEU A 507 -13.19 20.63 15.32
CA LEU A 507 -13.40 21.27 14.02
C LEU A 507 -12.74 22.65 13.95
N GLY A 508 -12.83 23.44 15.02
CA GLY A 508 -12.13 24.72 15.15
C GLY A 508 -10.62 24.56 15.05
N LEU A 509 -10.06 23.60 15.78
CA LEU A 509 -8.61 23.30 15.75
C LEU A 509 -8.12 22.83 14.36
N LEU A 510 -8.95 22.07 13.62
CA LEU A 510 -8.63 21.65 12.26
C LEU A 510 -8.41 22.85 11.32
N GLY A 511 -9.17 23.93 11.50
CA GLY A 511 -8.99 25.18 10.77
C GLY A 511 -7.59 25.76 10.96
N SER A 512 -7.12 25.84 12.21
CA SER A 512 -5.77 26.31 12.54
C SER A 512 -4.67 25.43 11.94
N ILE A 513 -4.88 24.11 11.93
CA ILE A 513 -3.93 23.18 11.30
C ILE A 513 -3.90 23.38 9.78
N SER A 514 -5.06 23.62 9.16
CA SER A 514 -5.15 23.88 7.72
C SER A 514 -4.30 25.08 7.31
N SER A 515 -4.49 26.20 8.02
CA SER A 515 -3.72 27.43 7.79
C SER A 515 -2.22 27.24 8.04
N LEU A 516 -1.83 26.40 9.00
CA LEU A 516 -0.43 26.07 9.24
C LEU A 516 0.19 25.32 8.05
N ILE A 517 -0.52 24.34 7.48
CA ILE A 517 -0.05 23.58 6.32
C ILE A 517 0.13 24.52 5.13
N GLU A 518 -0.86 25.38 4.84
CA GLU A 518 -0.80 26.36 3.74
C GLU A 518 0.35 27.37 3.92
N THR A 519 0.55 27.86 5.14
CA THR A 519 1.66 28.77 5.46
C THR A 519 3.02 28.09 5.27
N ASN A 520 3.15 26.83 5.70
CA ASN A 520 4.39 26.07 5.52
C ASN A 520 4.63 25.68 4.05
N GLU A 521 3.58 25.46 3.26
CA GLU A 521 3.66 25.13 1.84
C GLU A 521 4.09 26.34 0.99
N THR A 522 3.67 27.55 1.36
CA THR A 522 4.04 28.80 0.67
C THR A 522 5.41 29.37 1.07
N ARG A 523 6.03 28.81 2.11
CA ARG A 523 7.33 29.21 2.63
C ARG A 523 8.45 29.00 1.61
N LYS A 524 9.47 29.87 1.62
CA LYS A 524 10.67 29.64 0.79
C LYS A 524 11.45 28.45 1.32
N ARG A 525 11.89 27.58 0.41
CA ARG A 525 12.72 26.40 0.75
C ARG A 525 13.98 26.84 1.50
N GLY A 526 14.16 26.33 2.72
CA GLY A 526 15.32 26.61 3.57
C GLY A 526 15.05 27.50 4.80
N GLU A 527 13.92 28.21 4.84
CA GLU A 527 13.49 28.91 6.07
C GLU A 527 13.14 27.89 7.19
N PRO A 528 13.13 28.27 8.47
CA PRO A 528 12.60 27.42 9.53
C PRO A 528 11.10 27.15 9.30
N LEU A 529 10.62 25.95 9.67
CA LEU A 529 9.17 25.74 9.75
C LEU A 529 8.60 26.71 10.79
N MET A 530 7.41 27.24 10.52
CA MET A 530 6.73 28.08 11.50
C MET A 530 6.48 27.24 12.75
N ALA A 531 7.23 27.54 13.82
CA ALA A 531 7.04 26.92 15.11
C ALA A 531 5.66 27.31 15.62
N ARG A 532 4.90 26.34 16.15
CA ARG A 532 3.63 26.65 16.78
C ARG A 532 3.88 27.46 18.06
N MET A 533 3.04 28.47 18.30
CA MET A 533 2.86 28.99 19.65
C MET A 533 2.39 27.83 20.53
N ALA A 534 3.06 27.64 21.68
CA ALA A 534 2.70 26.60 22.63
C ALA A 534 1.23 26.79 23.05
N THR A 535 0.41 25.80 22.73
CA THR A 535 -0.93 25.60 23.33
C THR A 535 -0.77 25.02 24.72
#